data_AF-A0AAD3DMZ8-F1
#
_entry.id   AF-A0AAD3DMZ8-F1
#
_cell.length_a   1.000
_cell.length_b   1.000
_cell.length_c   1.000
_cell.angle_alpha   90.00
_cell.angle_beta   90.00
_cell.angle_gamma   90.00
#
_symmetry.space_group_name_H-M   'P 1'
#
loop_
_entity.id
_entity.type
_entity.pdbx_description
1 polymer ?
#
loop_
_entity_poly.entity_id
_entity_poly.type
_entity_poly.pdbx_seq_one_letter_code
_entity_poly.pdbx_strand_id
1 'polypeptide(L)'
;MANAQLIRTTQRTCGAATRLAARCPTPGPCPYTRLQPHPRQCCDVLRPRKSPRRTVVRSSPDEVYDNLFNSPVFRSELVMKEFTNLVKEVTGLSGMAAKFPDFDLAGKRMYLDRMQEVSERYEVFIKRLELSQDPAAREYLRSTNAQMLEGGFTLNQMFVGLKQSLDDYRRWVEQEERVSSDPVAHQQFLKHFREMWATGVLGRVDLSYLLQSTDPGVILRAQRDPKFWLAIKEITGSPTPEVMARWLDDPNIGPLVAELWKSM
;
A
#
# COMPACT_ATOMS: atom_id res chain seq x y z
N MET A 1 3.57 -17.29 -49.68
CA MET A 1 2.99 -18.64 -49.59
C MET A 1 1.76 -18.55 -48.72
N ALA A 2 0.60 -18.75 -49.35
CA ALA A 2 -0.72 -18.64 -48.77
C ALA A 2 -1.23 -20.02 -48.32
N ASN A 3 -2.01 -20.04 -47.25
CA ASN A 3 -3.13 -20.95 -46.99
C ASN A 3 -3.88 -20.30 -45.81
N ALA A 4 -5.08 -19.69 -45.96
CA ALA A 4 -6.35 -20.24 -46.46
C ALA A 4 -6.66 -21.60 -45.82
N GLN A 5 -7.85 -21.93 -45.32
CA GLN A 5 -9.17 -21.31 -45.15
C GLN A 5 -10.00 -22.43 -44.48
N LEU A 6 -10.99 -22.09 -43.66
CA LEU A 6 -12.41 -22.51 -43.77
C LEU A 6 -13.09 -22.43 -42.38
N ILE A 7 -14.00 -21.48 -42.13
CA ILE A 7 -15.40 -21.33 -42.59
C ILE A 7 -16.38 -22.03 -41.62
N ARG A 8 -17.07 -21.23 -40.79
CA ARG A 8 -18.53 -20.92 -40.80
C ARG A 8 -19.36 -21.97 -40.03
N THR A 9 -20.51 -21.71 -39.39
CA THR A 9 -21.42 -20.57 -39.26
C THR A 9 -22.46 -20.93 -38.20
N THR A 10 -23.11 -19.90 -37.61
CA THR A 10 -24.51 -19.88 -37.11
C THR A 10 -24.82 -20.76 -35.88
N GLN A 11 -25.62 -20.32 -34.89
CA GLN A 11 -26.94 -19.72 -35.03
C GLN A 11 -27.39 -19.10 -33.69
N ARG A 12 -28.22 -18.06 -33.79
CA ARG A 12 -28.96 -17.41 -32.69
C ARG A 12 -30.02 -18.34 -32.10
N THR A 13 -30.29 -18.22 -30.79
CA THR A 13 -31.66 -18.31 -30.24
C THR A 13 -31.82 -17.42 -29.00
N CYS A 14 -32.91 -16.65 -28.99
CA CYS A 14 -33.50 -15.96 -27.85
C CYS A 14 -33.97 -16.95 -26.78
N GLY A 15 -34.03 -16.53 -25.52
CA GLY A 15 -34.71 -17.30 -24.48
C GLY A 15 -34.74 -16.63 -23.10
N ALA A 16 -35.77 -15.80 -22.90
CA ALA A 16 -36.60 -15.61 -21.71
C ALA A 16 -35.99 -15.50 -20.28
N ALA A 17 -36.50 -14.49 -19.59
CA ALA A 17 -36.39 -14.20 -18.17
C ALA A 17 -36.88 -15.33 -17.24
N THR A 18 -36.36 -15.40 -16.02
CA THR A 18 -37.17 -15.80 -14.85
C THR A 18 -36.64 -15.14 -13.57
N ARG A 19 -37.55 -14.43 -12.89
CA ARG A 19 -37.41 -13.85 -11.56
C ARG A 19 -37.55 -14.96 -10.51
N LEU A 20 -36.63 -15.05 -9.56
CA LEU A 20 -36.79 -15.87 -8.36
C LEU A 20 -37.34 -15.01 -7.22
N ALA A 21 -38.66 -15.10 -7.02
CA ALA A 21 -39.35 -14.61 -5.84
C ALA A 21 -39.24 -15.67 -4.73
N ALA A 22 -38.69 -15.27 -3.58
CA ALA A 22 -38.65 -16.08 -2.38
C ALA A 22 -40.05 -16.15 -1.74
N ARG A 23 -40.42 -17.37 -1.35
CA ARG A 23 -41.71 -17.78 -0.81
C ARG A 23 -41.92 -17.29 0.63
N CYS A 24 -43.08 -16.70 0.91
CA CYS A 24 -43.64 -16.66 2.26
C CYS A 24 -44.45 -17.94 2.52
N PRO A 25 -44.29 -18.62 3.68
CA PRO A 25 -45.19 -19.69 4.08
C PRO A 25 -46.49 -19.14 4.70
N THR A 26 -47.58 -19.80 4.36
CA THR A 26 -48.98 -19.59 4.75
C THR A 26 -49.24 -19.82 6.25
N PRO A 27 -50.21 -19.11 6.88
CA PRO A 27 -50.69 -19.43 8.23
C PRO A 27 -51.79 -20.51 8.19
N GLY A 28 -51.68 -21.50 9.08
CA GLY A 28 -52.72 -22.51 9.30
C GLY A 28 -53.86 -22.00 10.19
N PRO A 29 -55.04 -22.66 10.18
CA PRO A 29 -56.22 -22.23 10.93
C PRO A 29 -56.23 -22.78 12.37
N CYS A 30 -56.47 -21.90 13.36
CA CYS A 30 -56.79 -22.29 14.73
C CYS A 30 -58.30 -22.54 14.90
N PRO A 31 -58.74 -23.66 15.51
CA PRO A 31 -60.13 -23.90 15.82
C PRO A 31 -60.57 -23.25 17.14
N TYR A 32 -61.83 -22.82 17.12
CA TYR A 32 -62.63 -22.17 18.16
C TYR A 32 -62.60 -22.83 19.56
N THR A 33 -62.56 -22.01 20.63
CA THR A 33 -63.52 -22.14 21.76
C THR A 33 -63.73 -20.81 22.53
N ARG A 34 -64.92 -20.23 22.34
CA ARG A 34 -65.84 -19.51 23.28
C ARG A 34 -65.34 -19.09 24.68
N LEU A 35 -65.41 -17.78 25.01
CA LEU A 35 -66.39 -17.14 25.95
C LEU A 35 -65.98 -15.71 26.40
N GLN A 36 -66.93 -14.79 26.20
CA GLN A 36 -67.25 -13.53 26.89
C GLN A 36 -66.37 -12.24 26.79
N PRO A 37 -67.02 -11.04 26.82
CA PRO A 37 -66.37 -9.75 26.58
C PRO A 37 -66.16 -8.95 27.89
N HIS A 38 -64.98 -8.36 28.07
CA HIS A 38 -64.75 -7.28 29.04
C HIS A 38 -63.79 -6.21 28.51
N PRO A 39 -63.85 -4.97 29.06
CA PRO A 39 -63.56 -3.76 28.31
C PRO A 39 -62.09 -3.32 28.39
N ARG A 40 -61.64 -2.76 27.25
CA ARG A 40 -60.64 -1.69 27.08
C ARG A 40 -59.63 -1.51 28.22
N GLN A 41 -58.43 -2.05 28.04
CA GLN A 41 -57.21 -1.49 28.63
C GLN A 41 -56.23 -1.13 27.51
N CYS A 42 -55.93 0.16 27.43
CA CYS A 42 -54.90 0.73 26.57
C CYS A 42 -53.53 0.15 26.95
N CYS A 43 -52.98 -0.68 26.08
CA CYS A 43 -51.53 -0.91 26.06
C CYS A 43 -50.89 0.23 25.28
N ASP A 44 -50.38 1.24 25.99
CA ASP A 44 -49.39 2.16 25.45
C ASP A 44 -48.12 1.36 25.14
N VAL A 45 -48.01 0.93 23.87
CA VAL A 45 -46.80 0.36 23.33
C VAL A 45 -45.76 1.47 23.28
N LEU A 46 -44.85 1.42 24.25
CA LEU A 46 -43.59 2.16 24.27
C LEU A 46 -42.92 2.04 22.90
N ARG A 47 -42.99 3.11 22.11
CA ARG A 47 -42.21 3.25 20.88
C ARG A 47 -40.73 3.17 21.25
N PRO A 48 -39.93 2.27 20.66
CA PRO A 48 -38.50 2.28 20.87
C PRO A 48 -37.95 3.62 20.38
N ARG A 49 -37.38 4.40 21.31
CA ARG A 49 -36.58 5.58 20.96
C ARG A 49 -35.46 5.09 20.04
N LYS A 50 -35.56 5.45 18.75
CA LYS A 50 -34.46 5.28 17.80
C LYS A 50 -33.28 6.09 18.34
N SER A 51 -32.31 5.40 18.93
CA SER A 51 -31.01 5.97 19.25
C SER A 51 -30.46 6.59 17.96
N PRO A 52 -29.98 7.85 17.97
CA PRO A 52 -29.36 8.42 16.79
C PRO A 52 -28.19 7.53 16.42
N ARG A 53 -28.26 6.90 15.24
CA ARG A 53 -27.11 6.23 14.63
C ARG A 53 -26.03 7.30 14.53
N ARG A 54 -25.01 7.18 15.37
CA ARG A 54 -23.79 7.98 15.29
C ARG A 54 -23.15 7.63 13.96
N THR A 55 -23.41 8.43 12.93
CA THR A 55 -22.70 8.36 11.66
C THR A 55 -21.24 8.64 12.00
N VAL A 56 -20.42 7.59 11.99
CA VAL A 56 -18.97 7.75 12.02
C VAL A 56 -18.61 8.36 10.68
N VAL A 57 -18.48 9.70 10.66
CA VAL A 57 -17.92 10.40 9.51
C VAL A 57 -16.48 9.92 9.43
N ARG A 58 -16.19 9.08 8.44
CA ARG A 58 -14.81 8.71 8.09
C ARG A 58 -14.20 9.96 7.49
N SER A 59 -13.26 10.58 8.20
CA SER A 59 -12.45 11.68 7.68
C SER A 59 -11.77 11.24 6.40
N SER A 60 -11.69 12.15 5.42
CA SER A 60 -10.95 11.84 4.18
C SER A 60 -9.45 11.70 4.50
N PRO A 61 -8.66 10.96 3.69
CA PRO A 61 -7.21 10.91 3.87
C PRO A 61 -6.58 12.31 3.93
N ASP A 62 -7.09 13.25 3.12
CA ASP A 62 -6.61 14.65 3.06
C ASP A 62 -6.77 15.36 4.40
N GLU A 63 -7.95 15.22 5.02
CA GLU A 63 -8.21 15.78 6.34
C GLU A 63 -7.27 15.19 7.40
N VAL A 64 -6.88 13.92 7.30
CA VAL A 64 -5.97 13.28 8.28
C VAL A 64 -4.57 13.88 8.22
N TYR A 65 -4.02 14.12 7.03
CA TYR A 65 -2.71 14.77 6.86
C TYR A 65 -2.76 16.23 7.30
N ASP A 66 -3.78 16.98 6.85
CA ASP A 66 -3.92 18.39 7.23
C ASP A 66 -4.10 18.55 8.74
N ASN A 67 -4.88 17.67 9.38
CA ASN A 67 -5.03 17.66 10.83
C ASN A 67 -3.72 17.38 11.55
N LEU A 68 -2.87 16.49 11.02
CA LEU A 68 -1.55 16.20 11.58
C LEU A 68 -0.64 17.43 11.52
N PHE A 69 -0.50 18.06 10.35
CA PHE A 69 0.41 19.21 10.19
C PHE A 69 -0.08 20.45 10.94
N ASN A 70 -1.38 20.57 11.19
CA ASN A 70 -1.96 21.63 12.03
C ASN A 70 -1.97 21.30 13.54
N SER A 71 -1.52 20.10 13.92
CA SER A 71 -1.60 19.59 15.28
C SER A 71 -0.58 20.24 16.24
N PRO A 72 -0.82 20.21 17.56
CA PRO A 72 0.13 20.73 18.54
C PRO A 72 1.55 20.15 18.42
N VAL A 73 1.70 18.86 18.09
CA VAL A 73 3.02 18.22 17.92
C VAL A 73 3.79 18.82 16.74
N PHE A 74 3.11 19.13 15.63
CA PHE A 74 3.73 19.69 14.43
C PHE A 74 3.78 21.22 14.41
N ARG A 75 3.20 21.92 15.39
CA ARG A 75 3.47 23.35 15.63
C ARG A 75 4.90 23.61 16.11
N SER A 76 5.60 22.59 16.61
CA SER A 76 7.01 22.69 16.97
C SER A 76 7.88 22.75 15.73
N GLU A 77 8.61 23.86 15.55
CA GLU A 77 9.59 24.01 14.46
C GLU A 77 10.63 22.88 14.47
N LEU A 78 11.01 22.41 15.65
CA LEU A 78 11.96 21.30 15.79
C LEU A 78 11.41 20.01 15.19
N VAL A 79 10.14 19.68 15.45
CA VAL A 79 9.48 18.47 14.94
C VAL A 79 9.29 18.55 13.43
N MET A 80 8.86 19.72 12.92
CA MET A 80 8.76 19.95 11.47
C MET A 80 10.10 19.80 10.78
N LYS A 81 11.16 20.41 11.33
CA LYS A 81 12.52 20.31 10.78
C LYS A 81 13.03 18.87 10.79
N GLU A 82 12.80 18.12 11.87
CA GLU A 82 13.16 16.70 11.96
C GLU A 82 12.42 15.89 10.89
N PHE A 83 11.10 16.08 10.76
CA PHE A 83 10.29 15.39 9.75
C PHE A 83 10.76 15.70 8.32
N THR A 84 10.93 16.98 7.98
CA THR A 84 11.40 17.38 6.64
C THR A 84 12.77 16.80 6.32
N ASN A 85 13.70 16.82 7.29
CA ASN A 85 15.03 16.24 7.11
C ASN A 85 14.95 14.72 6.93
N LEU A 86 14.14 14.03 7.73
CA LEU A 86 13.95 12.57 7.62
C LEU A 86 13.38 12.20 6.27
N VAL A 87 12.31 12.85 5.82
CA VAL A 87 11.70 12.58 4.51
C VAL A 87 12.70 12.82 3.40
N LYS A 88 13.42 13.95 3.44
CA LYS A 88 14.46 14.26 2.44
C LYS A 88 15.55 13.19 2.38
N GLU A 89 16.04 12.76 3.54
CA GLU A 89 17.10 11.73 3.63
C GLU A 89 16.62 10.37 3.13
N VAL A 90 15.45 9.91 3.59
CA VAL A 90 14.85 8.63 3.14
C VAL A 90 14.62 8.65 1.64
N THR A 91 14.01 9.72 1.10
CA THR A 91 13.74 9.83 -0.33
C THR A 91 15.04 9.88 -1.16
N GLY A 92 16.03 10.63 -0.69
CA GLY A 92 17.33 10.74 -1.35
C GLY A 92 18.07 9.40 -1.43
N LEU A 93 18.16 8.68 -0.30
CA LEU A 93 18.80 7.37 -0.26
C LEU A 93 18.01 6.32 -1.04
N SER A 94 16.68 6.33 -0.96
CA SER A 94 15.84 5.41 -1.74
C SER A 94 16.05 5.60 -3.24
N GLY A 95 16.20 6.85 -3.72
CA GLY A 95 16.55 7.13 -5.11
C GLY A 95 17.90 6.55 -5.53
N MET A 96 18.86 6.46 -4.60
CA MET A 96 20.18 5.89 -4.85
C MET A 96 20.20 4.35 -4.82
N ALA A 97 19.17 3.70 -4.28
CA ALA A 97 19.11 2.24 -4.13
C ALA A 97 19.32 1.50 -5.46
N ALA A 98 18.77 2.00 -6.57
CA ALA A 98 18.91 1.38 -7.89
C ALA A 98 20.38 1.29 -8.36
N LYS A 99 21.24 2.21 -7.91
CA LYS A 99 22.66 2.30 -8.27
C LYS A 99 23.58 1.56 -7.31
N PHE A 100 23.03 0.90 -6.29
CA PHE A 100 23.80 0.19 -5.28
C PHE A 100 24.82 -0.82 -5.86
N PRO A 101 24.51 -1.58 -6.94
CA PRO A 101 25.49 -2.48 -7.56
C PRO A 101 26.72 -1.81 -8.15
N ASP A 102 26.61 -0.54 -8.52
CA ASP A 102 27.67 0.23 -9.17
C ASP A 102 28.52 1.02 -8.19
N PHE A 103 28.16 1.01 -6.91
CA PHE A 103 29.01 1.58 -5.86
C PHE A 103 30.26 0.72 -5.67
N ASP A 104 31.36 1.39 -5.35
CA ASP A 104 32.55 0.73 -4.84
C ASP A 104 32.31 0.20 -3.42
N LEU A 105 33.22 -0.63 -2.90
CA LEU A 105 33.07 -1.23 -1.57
C LEU A 105 32.87 -0.17 -0.47
N ALA A 106 33.62 0.93 -0.52
CA ALA A 106 33.49 2.02 0.43
C ALA A 106 32.11 2.70 0.34
N GLY A 107 31.65 3.00 -0.88
CA GLY A 107 30.33 3.58 -1.12
C GLY A 107 29.19 2.66 -0.69
N LYS A 108 29.29 1.34 -0.92
CA LYS A 108 28.30 0.36 -0.45
C LYS A 108 28.20 0.36 1.08
N ARG A 109 29.34 0.33 1.79
CA ARG A 109 29.36 0.41 3.27
C ARG A 109 28.72 1.71 3.76
N MET A 110 29.15 2.84 3.23
CA MET A 110 28.59 4.15 3.59
C MET A 110 27.08 4.25 3.34
N TYR A 111 26.61 3.71 2.21
CA TYR A 111 25.19 3.66 1.90
C TYR A 111 24.41 2.83 2.94
N LEU A 112 24.92 1.65 3.31
CA LEU A 112 24.27 0.78 4.30
C LEU A 112 24.25 1.41 5.69
N ASP A 113 25.36 2.01 6.12
CA ASP A 113 25.45 2.72 7.41
C ASP A 113 24.45 3.88 7.45
N ARG A 114 24.39 4.67 6.36
CA ARG A 114 23.49 5.82 6.30
C ARG A 114 22.02 5.40 6.21
N MET A 115 21.69 4.36 5.44
CA MET A 115 20.34 3.82 5.39
C MET A 115 19.90 3.24 6.73
N GLN A 116 20.79 2.56 7.45
CA GLN A 116 20.52 2.06 8.80
C GLN A 116 20.20 3.21 9.75
N GLU A 117 21.06 4.22 9.83
CA GLU A 117 20.89 5.37 10.72
C GLU A 117 19.57 6.10 10.45
N VAL A 118 19.25 6.35 9.18
CA VAL A 118 18.01 7.02 8.79
C VAL A 118 16.79 6.16 9.09
N SER A 119 16.87 4.84 8.88
CA SER A 119 15.78 3.91 9.20
C SER A 119 15.47 3.86 10.70
N GLU A 120 16.49 3.86 11.54
CA GLU A 120 16.36 3.88 13.00
C GLU A 120 15.75 5.20 13.48
N ARG A 121 16.21 6.32 12.95
CA ARG A 121 15.63 7.63 13.27
C ARG A 121 14.17 7.73 12.82
N TYR A 122 13.84 7.15 11.65
CA TYR A 122 12.47 7.12 11.17
C TYR A 122 11.57 6.25 12.08
N GLU A 123 12.05 5.08 12.52
CA GLU A 123 11.35 4.24 13.48
C GLU A 123 11.11 4.98 14.81
N VAL A 124 12.13 5.66 15.35
CA VAL A 124 12.01 6.48 16.56
C VAL A 124 10.98 7.60 16.38
N PHE A 125 10.96 8.26 15.23
CA PHE A 125 9.99 9.31 14.93
C PHE A 125 8.55 8.76 14.94
N ILE A 126 8.31 7.63 14.28
CA ILE A 126 6.99 6.96 14.29
C ILE A 126 6.60 6.55 15.71
N LYS A 127 7.54 6.01 16.50
CA LYS A 127 7.29 5.66 17.91
C LYS A 127 6.96 6.90 18.76
N ARG A 128 7.57 8.05 18.48
CA ARG A 128 7.25 9.31 19.17
C ARG A 128 5.83 9.77 18.86
N LEU A 129 5.39 9.65 17.61
CA LEU A 129 4.00 9.91 17.24
C LEU A 129 3.03 8.93 17.91
N GLU A 130 3.40 7.65 17.99
CA GLU A 130 2.60 6.60 18.63
C GLU A 130 2.39 6.87 20.13
N LEU A 131 3.44 7.32 20.81
CA LEU A 131 3.41 7.66 22.24
C LEU A 131 2.89 9.08 22.52
N SER A 132 2.68 9.90 21.49
CA SER A 132 2.18 11.26 21.68
C SER A 132 0.73 11.24 22.16
N GLN A 133 0.37 12.21 23.01
CA GLN A 133 -1.01 12.40 23.45
C GLN A 133 -1.85 13.17 22.41
N ASP A 134 -1.27 13.46 21.24
CA ASP A 134 -1.91 14.25 20.20
C ASP A 134 -2.94 13.39 19.44
N PRO A 135 -4.24 13.75 19.49
CA PRO A 135 -5.27 13.00 18.78
C PRO A 135 -5.04 12.91 17.27
N ALA A 136 -4.46 13.95 16.65
CA ALA A 136 -4.21 13.95 15.22
C ALA A 136 -3.09 12.97 14.83
N ALA A 137 -2.03 12.88 15.64
CA ALA A 137 -0.96 11.90 15.45
C ALA A 137 -1.45 10.45 15.57
N ARG A 138 -2.32 10.18 16.56
CA ARG A 138 -2.93 8.85 16.74
C ARG A 138 -3.85 8.48 15.57
N GLU A 139 -4.65 9.44 15.09
CA GLU A 139 -5.53 9.22 13.95
C GLU A 139 -4.75 9.01 12.65
N TYR A 140 -3.67 9.77 12.45
CA TYR A 140 -2.74 9.58 11.33
C TYR A 140 -2.18 8.15 11.32
N LEU A 141 -1.55 7.71 12.42
CA LEU A 141 -0.99 6.35 12.50
C LEU A 141 -2.05 5.26 12.32
N ARG A 142 -3.25 5.46 12.87
CA ARG A 142 -4.37 4.53 12.71
C ARG A 142 -4.80 4.43 11.24
N SER A 143 -4.91 5.57 10.55
CA SER A 143 -5.28 5.63 9.14
C SER A 143 -4.20 5.01 8.25
N THR A 144 -2.94 5.39 8.43
CA THR A 144 -1.80 4.84 7.68
C THR A 144 -1.68 3.33 7.87
N ASN A 145 -1.78 2.83 9.10
CA ASN A 145 -1.70 1.39 9.35
C ASN A 145 -2.91 0.63 8.75
N ALA A 146 -4.11 1.23 8.74
CA ALA A 146 -5.26 0.63 8.10
C ALA A 146 -5.09 0.54 6.57
N GLN A 147 -4.57 1.59 5.93
CA GLN A 147 -4.25 1.59 4.49
C GLN A 147 -3.19 0.54 4.15
N MET A 148 -2.13 0.42 4.95
CA MET A 148 -1.10 -0.59 4.73
C MET A 148 -1.65 -2.01 4.91
N LEU A 149 -2.57 -2.21 5.86
CA LEU A 149 -3.19 -3.51 6.11
C LEU A 149 -4.01 -3.99 4.91
N GLU A 150 -4.61 -3.08 4.14
CA GLU A 150 -5.29 -3.41 2.87
C GLU A 150 -4.30 -3.93 1.82
N GLY A 151 -3.05 -3.45 1.84
CA GLY A 151 -1.93 -4.03 1.08
C GLY A 151 -1.38 -5.33 1.68
N GLY A 152 -1.82 -5.73 2.87
CA GLY A 152 -1.41 -6.97 3.54
C GLY A 152 -0.12 -6.86 4.35
N PHE A 153 0.25 -5.67 4.81
CA PHE A 153 1.37 -5.46 5.73
C PHE A 153 1.09 -4.32 6.73
N THR A 154 1.97 -4.12 7.70
CA THR A 154 1.85 -3.09 8.75
C THR A 154 3.10 -2.23 8.80
N LEU A 155 3.03 -1.06 9.46
CA LEU A 155 4.21 -0.20 9.68
C LEU A 155 5.36 -0.97 10.36
N ASN A 156 5.07 -1.79 11.36
CA ASN A 156 6.09 -2.61 12.02
C ASN A 156 6.72 -3.64 11.06
N GLN A 157 5.91 -4.31 10.24
CA GLN A 157 6.42 -5.25 9.24
C GLN A 157 7.28 -4.56 8.18
N MET A 158 6.96 -3.33 7.80
CA MET A 158 7.79 -2.52 6.90
C MET A 158 9.18 -2.27 7.49
N PHE A 159 9.29 -1.89 8.76
CA PHE A 159 10.59 -1.69 9.42
C PHE A 159 11.38 -2.99 9.56
N VAL A 160 10.72 -4.11 9.90
CA VAL A 160 11.36 -5.43 9.96
C VAL A 160 11.89 -5.83 8.58
N GLY A 161 11.10 -5.64 7.53
CA GLY A 161 11.52 -5.94 6.16
C GLY A 161 12.70 -5.08 5.69
N LEU A 162 12.71 -3.79 6.07
CA LEU A 162 13.83 -2.91 5.78
C LEU A 162 15.12 -3.36 6.48
N LYS A 163 15.05 -3.68 7.77
CA LYS A 163 16.19 -4.21 8.54
C LYS A 163 16.72 -5.50 7.93
N GLN A 164 15.84 -6.44 7.61
CA GLN A 164 16.20 -7.69 6.95
C GLN A 164 16.91 -7.44 5.60
N SER A 165 16.40 -6.49 4.80
CA SER A 165 17.00 -6.14 3.51
C SER A 165 18.41 -5.56 3.68
N LEU A 166 18.61 -4.68 4.67
CA LEU A 166 19.93 -4.12 4.97
C LEU A 166 20.92 -5.20 5.43
N ASP A 167 20.47 -6.16 6.24
CA ASP A 167 21.31 -7.28 6.66
C ASP A 167 21.71 -8.18 5.50
N ASP A 168 20.80 -8.44 4.56
CA ASP A 168 21.13 -9.17 3.34
C ASP A 168 22.15 -8.42 2.49
N TYR A 169 22.02 -7.09 2.35
CA TYR A 169 23.00 -6.28 1.63
C TYR A 169 24.36 -6.24 2.32
N ARG A 170 24.40 -6.23 3.66
CA ARG A 170 25.67 -6.37 4.40
C ARG A 170 26.35 -7.68 4.09
N ARG A 171 25.62 -8.81 4.09
CA ARG A 171 26.17 -10.12 3.72
C ARG A 171 26.74 -10.12 2.30
N TRP A 172 26.09 -9.42 1.36
CA TRP A 172 26.61 -9.25 0.01
C TRP A 172 27.92 -8.47 -0.01
N VAL A 173 27.99 -7.34 0.72
CA VAL A 173 29.21 -6.53 0.81
C VAL A 173 30.36 -7.31 1.45
N GLU A 174 30.10 -8.04 2.54
CA GLU A 174 31.09 -8.93 3.15
C GLU A 174 31.59 -10.01 2.18
N GLN A 175 30.70 -10.56 1.34
CA GLN A 175 31.08 -11.54 0.35
C GLN A 175 31.95 -10.94 -0.75
N GLU A 176 31.62 -9.72 -1.21
CA GLU A 176 32.44 -8.97 -2.15
C GLU A 176 33.85 -8.73 -1.60
N GLU A 177 33.96 -8.34 -0.33
CA GLU A 177 35.24 -8.11 0.34
C GLU A 177 36.12 -9.35 0.36
N ARG A 178 35.54 -10.53 0.61
CA ARG A 178 36.28 -11.81 0.61
C ARG A 178 36.89 -12.13 -0.75
N VAL A 179 36.24 -11.73 -1.84
CA VAL A 179 36.72 -12.00 -3.21
C VAL A 179 37.48 -10.81 -3.81
N SER A 180 37.50 -9.65 -3.15
CA SER A 180 38.06 -8.40 -3.67
C SER A 180 39.56 -8.46 -3.97
N SER A 181 40.31 -9.36 -3.34
CA SER A 181 41.75 -9.53 -3.58
C SER A 181 42.07 -10.27 -4.89
N ASP A 182 41.12 -11.05 -5.43
CA ASP A 182 41.26 -11.74 -6.71
C ASP A 182 40.44 -11.00 -7.79
N PRO A 183 41.08 -10.32 -8.75
CA PRO A 183 40.38 -9.54 -9.77
C PRO A 183 39.38 -10.36 -10.61
N VAL A 184 39.67 -11.64 -10.88
CA VAL A 184 38.81 -12.49 -11.70
C VAL A 184 37.58 -12.91 -10.90
N ALA A 185 37.79 -13.36 -9.66
CA ALA A 185 36.69 -13.71 -8.76
C ALA A 185 35.81 -12.50 -8.43
N HIS A 186 36.41 -11.33 -8.20
CA HIS A 186 35.68 -10.09 -7.94
C HIS A 186 34.83 -9.68 -9.13
N GLN A 187 35.36 -9.73 -10.36
CA GLN A 187 34.59 -9.41 -11.56
C GLN A 187 33.43 -10.37 -11.79
N GLN A 188 33.63 -11.67 -11.55
CA GLN A 188 32.56 -12.67 -11.64
C GLN A 188 31.46 -12.42 -10.59
N PHE A 189 31.86 -12.11 -9.36
CA PHE A 189 30.92 -11.74 -8.29
C PHE A 189 30.11 -10.50 -8.68
N LEU A 190 30.74 -9.42 -9.15
CA LEU A 190 30.05 -8.19 -9.54
C LEU A 190 29.06 -8.43 -10.67
N LYS A 191 29.43 -9.26 -11.66
CA LYS A 191 28.52 -9.65 -12.74
C LYS A 191 27.29 -10.38 -12.20
N HIS A 192 27.50 -11.40 -11.38
CA HIS A 192 26.42 -12.16 -10.76
C HIS A 192 25.54 -11.27 -9.88
N PHE A 193 26.15 -10.38 -9.10
CA PHE A 193 25.43 -9.46 -8.23
C PHE A 193 24.54 -8.51 -9.03
N ARG A 194 25.03 -7.93 -10.13
CA ARG A 194 24.23 -7.08 -11.02
C ARG A 194 23.07 -7.83 -11.66
N GLU A 195 23.31 -9.07 -12.12
CA GLU A 195 22.24 -9.92 -12.68
C GLU A 195 21.16 -10.20 -11.64
N MET A 196 21.55 -10.62 -10.44
CA MET A 196 20.63 -10.83 -9.31
C MET A 196 19.87 -9.55 -8.95
N TRP A 197 20.57 -8.42 -8.84
CA TRP A 197 19.95 -7.13 -8.51
C TRP A 197 18.93 -6.70 -9.55
N ALA A 198 19.29 -6.78 -10.84
CA ALA A 198 18.40 -6.45 -11.97
C ALA A 198 17.17 -7.35 -12.03
N THR A 199 17.22 -8.57 -11.48
CA THR A 199 16.01 -9.40 -11.37
C THR A 199 15.08 -8.95 -10.24
N GLY A 200 15.58 -8.24 -9.23
CA GLY A 200 14.81 -7.70 -8.12
C GLY A 200 14.12 -6.37 -8.44
N VAL A 201 13.08 -6.03 -7.68
CA VAL A 201 12.28 -4.80 -7.87
C VAL A 201 13.14 -3.53 -7.84
N LEU A 202 14.06 -3.45 -6.87
CA LEU A 202 14.92 -2.28 -6.69
C LEU A 202 16.00 -2.16 -7.77
N GLY A 203 16.28 -3.22 -8.52
CA GLY A 203 17.16 -3.16 -9.69
C GLY A 203 16.41 -2.95 -10.99
N ARG A 204 15.11 -3.23 -11.04
CA ARG A 204 14.25 -2.94 -12.20
C ARG A 204 13.77 -1.51 -12.21
N VAL A 205 13.41 -0.96 -11.06
CA VAL A 205 12.82 0.38 -10.97
C VAL A 205 13.92 1.41 -10.74
N ASP A 206 14.16 2.28 -11.71
CA ASP A 206 14.95 3.49 -11.46
C ASP A 206 14.14 4.48 -10.61
N LEU A 207 14.27 4.35 -9.28
CA LEU A 207 13.64 5.25 -8.32
C LEU A 207 14.13 6.70 -8.46
N SER A 208 15.36 6.93 -8.94
CA SER A 208 15.83 8.29 -9.23
C SER A 208 15.05 8.90 -10.38
N TYR A 209 14.88 8.15 -11.48
CA TYR A 209 14.04 8.57 -12.59
C TYR A 209 12.61 8.82 -12.12
N LEU A 210 12.00 7.86 -11.40
CA LEU A 210 10.63 7.96 -10.92
C LEU A 210 10.40 9.22 -10.08
N LEU A 211 11.31 9.52 -9.15
CA LEU A 211 11.22 10.70 -8.29
C LEU A 211 11.45 12.03 -9.05
N GLN A 212 12.15 12.01 -10.18
CA GLN A 212 12.43 13.20 -10.99
C GLN A 212 11.38 13.44 -12.09
N SER A 213 10.85 12.38 -12.70
CA SER A 213 9.91 12.46 -13.82
C SER A 213 8.45 12.53 -13.36
N THR A 214 8.13 11.98 -12.19
CA THR A 214 6.76 11.92 -11.70
C THR A 214 6.40 13.21 -10.98
N ASP A 215 5.30 13.84 -11.40
CA ASP A 215 4.71 14.96 -10.68
C ASP A 215 4.43 14.56 -9.21
N PRO A 216 4.91 15.32 -8.21
CA PRO A 216 4.63 15.05 -6.81
C PRO A 216 3.12 14.92 -6.52
N GLY A 217 2.27 15.65 -7.25
CA GLY A 217 0.82 15.54 -7.16
C GLY A 217 0.28 14.16 -7.59
N VAL A 218 0.94 13.47 -8.51
CA VAL A 218 0.61 12.09 -8.90
C VAL A 218 0.97 11.11 -7.78
N ILE A 219 2.17 11.22 -7.21
CA ILE A 219 2.60 10.33 -6.12
C ILE A 219 1.67 10.47 -4.91
N LEU A 220 1.35 11.72 -4.53
CA LEU A 220 0.46 11.99 -3.41
C LEU A 220 -0.95 11.47 -3.66
N ARG A 221 -1.50 11.66 -4.87
CA ARG A 221 -2.83 11.11 -5.22
C ARG A 221 -2.84 9.59 -5.20
N ALA A 222 -1.82 8.95 -5.74
CA ALA A 222 -1.70 7.49 -5.70
C ALA A 222 -1.60 7.00 -4.25
N GLN A 223 -0.74 7.59 -3.42
CA GLN A 223 -0.58 7.22 -1.99
C GLN A 223 -1.86 7.39 -1.16
N ARG A 224 -2.78 8.27 -1.58
CA ARG A 224 -4.08 8.47 -0.92
C ARG A 224 -5.10 7.42 -1.30
N ASP A 225 -4.89 6.67 -2.39
CA ASP A 225 -5.81 5.63 -2.83
C ASP A 225 -5.72 4.42 -1.89
N PRO A 226 -6.85 3.87 -1.38
CA PRO A 226 -6.85 2.70 -0.52
C PRO A 226 -6.16 1.48 -1.16
N LYS A 227 -6.22 1.36 -2.49
CA LYS A 227 -5.59 0.26 -3.23
C LYS A 227 -4.09 0.47 -3.48
N PHE A 228 -3.51 1.62 -3.11
CA PHE A 228 -2.12 1.95 -3.37
C PHE A 228 -1.17 0.82 -2.95
N TRP A 229 -1.27 0.39 -1.70
CA TRP A 229 -0.37 -0.64 -1.17
C TRP A 229 -0.62 -2.03 -1.75
N LEU A 230 -1.85 -2.31 -2.20
CA LEU A 230 -2.16 -3.51 -2.96
C LEU A 230 -1.47 -3.47 -4.33
N ALA A 231 -1.55 -2.33 -5.04
CA ALA A 231 -0.89 -2.12 -6.31
C ALA A 231 0.62 -2.27 -6.18
N ILE A 232 1.24 -1.59 -5.21
CA ILE A 232 2.67 -1.72 -4.93
C ILE A 232 3.02 -3.18 -4.65
N LYS A 233 2.28 -3.90 -3.80
CA LYS A 233 2.56 -5.32 -3.51
C LYS A 233 2.49 -6.20 -4.76
N GLU A 234 1.46 -6.06 -5.58
CA GLU A 234 1.32 -6.89 -6.79
C GLU A 234 2.42 -6.61 -7.81
N ILE A 235 2.71 -5.32 -8.04
CA ILE A 235 3.76 -4.90 -8.98
C ILE A 235 5.14 -5.36 -8.49
N THR A 236 5.42 -5.18 -7.21
CA THR A 236 6.71 -5.60 -6.63
C THR A 236 6.84 -7.13 -6.53
N GLY A 237 5.74 -7.85 -6.31
CA GLY A 237 5.76 -9.31 -6.27
C GLY A 237 5.92 -9.96 -7.65
N SER A 238 5.31 -9.39 -8.70
CA SER A 238 5.35 -9.92 -10.06
C SER A 238 5.00 -8.82 -11.08
N PRO A 239 5.98 -8.04 -11.56
CA PRO A 239 5.74 -6.93 -12.50
C PRO A 239 5.53 -7.46 -13.92
N THR A 240 4.47 -8.24 -14.16
CA THR A 240 4.12 -8.72 -15.49
C THR A 240 3.30 -7.66 -16.24
N PRO A 241 3.30 -7.69 -17.59
CA PRO A 241 2.47 -6.78 -18.38
C PRO A 241 1.00 -6.76 -17.98
N GLU A 242 0.46 -7.92 -17.64
CA GLU A 242 -0.93 -8.09 -17.22
C GLU A 242 -1.20 -7.43 -15.86
N VAL A 243 -0.26 -7.55 -14.92
CA VAL A 243 -0.38 -6.93 -13.59
C VAL A 243 -0.40 -5.43 -13.71
N MET A 244 0.50 -4.82 -14.48
CA MET A 244 0.54 -3.37 -14.60
C MET A 244 -0.63 -2.82 -15.41
N ALA A 245 -1.05 -3.50 -16.49
CA ALA A 245 -2.17 -3.08 -17.32
C ALA A 245 -3.45 -2.90 -16.49
N ARG A 246 -3.68 -3.80 -15.54
CA ARG A 246 -4.79 -3.71 -14.59
C ARG A 246 -4.77 -2.44 -13.73
N TRP A 247 -3.59 -1.90 -13.42
CA TRP A 247 -3.45 -0.68 -12.62
C TRP A 247 -3.38 0.60 -13.46
N LEU A 248 -3.03 0.50 -14.75
CA LEU A 248 -2.99 1.65 -15.67
C LEU A 248 -4.37 2.32 -15.86
N ASP A 249 -5.46 1.55 -15.78
CA ASP A 249 -6.82 2.05 -15.91
C ASP A 249 -7.34 2.75 -14.64
N ASP A 250 -6.64 2.63 -13.51
CA ASP A 250 -7.06 3.28 -12.26
C ASP A 250 -6.76 4.79 -12.32
N PRO A 251 -7.75 5.67 -12.08
CA PRO A 251 -7.57 7.12 -12.26
C PRO A 251 -6.59 7.75 -11.27
N ASN A 252 -6.37 7.12 -10.10
CA ASN A 252 -5.48 7.64 -9.06
C ASN A 252 -4.10 6.99 -9.14
N ILE A 253 -4.04 5.69 -9.44
CA ILE A 253 -2.80 4.90 -9.39
C ILE A 253 -2.16 4.78 -10.79
N GLY A 254 -2.96 4.77 -11.86
CA GLY A 254 -2.51 4.56 -13.24
C GLY A 254 -1.42 5.51 -13.72
N PRO A 255 -1.50 6.83 -13.44
CA PRO A 255 -0.42 7.75 -13.81
C PRO A 255 0.92 7.42 -13.14
N LEU A 256 0.92 6.97 -11.88
CA LEU A 256 2.14 6.52 -11.20
C LEU A 256 2.67 5.22 -11.81
N VAL A 257 1.78 4.26 -12.10
CA VAL A 257 2.13 2.98 -12.73
C VAL A 257 2.74 3.19 -14.11
N ALA A 258 2.24 4.18 -14.87
CA ALA A 258 2.77 4.52 -16.17
C ALA A 258 4.22 5.04 -16.10
N GLU A 259 4.53 5.90 -15.12
CA GLU A 259 5.91 6.35 -14.89
C GLU A 259 6.81 5.21 -14.37
N LEU A 260 6.27 4.38 -13.47
CA LEU A 260 6.95 3.20 -12.98
C LEU A 260 7.30 2.23 -14.11
N TRP A 261 6.39 2.03 -15.06
CA TRP A 261 6.64 1.22 -16.25
C TRP A 261 7.77 1.79 -17.11
N LYS A 262 7.81 3.11 -17.32
CA LYS A 262 8.88 3.76 -18.09
C LYS A 262 10.25 3.65 -17.41
N SER A 263 10.27 3.50 -16.08
CA SER A 263 11.49 3.38 -15.28
C SER A 263 12.09 1.97 -15.25
N MET A 264 11.40 0.98 -15.82
CA MET A 264 11.81 -0.44 -15.93
C MET A 264 12.36 -0.76 -17.31
#